data_AF-A0A7C4MRI3-F1
#
_entry.id   AF-A0A7C4MRI3-F1
#
_cell.length_a   1.000
_cell.length_b   1.000
_cell.length_c   1.000
_cell.angle_alpha   90.00
_cell.angle_beta   90.00
_cell.angle_gamma   90.00
#
_symmetry.space_group_name_H-M   'P 1'
#
loop_
_entity.id
_entity.type
_entity.pdbx_description
1 polymer ?
#
loop_
_entity_poly.entity_id
_entity_poly.type
_entity_poly.pdbx_seq_one_letter_code
_entity_poly.pdbx_strand_id
1 'polypeptide(L)'
;MGSRCMLFNERYKGVHMSPVRMKDERAVEPLIAALKDADPQVRQNAVEALGKIKDIRSIEPLIAALKDSDSDVRWNAIWALGEIGVPAIEPLIAAFKDEDARVRESSVWALSEIGEPAVERLIESLKHGNPQIRWHAAETLGEIKDTRAIEPLIAALKDEDSRVRENAVFSLREIGLASIAPLIAALKDEDMLIREHAVWALMEIGTPAVDPLINALKYGDIRVRETAVRALGEIKDPRAIDALINAFKDEHTRVREHAVASLWRMGDLAVDPLISALESEDSNIRYKAAETLGRIRSPKAVEPLIAALRSEDTRMRENAVWALGKIGTPAVEPLIANLREEDPRVQENAVWALGKIGTPAVEPLITTLKEGNPKVQENAVWALGKIGTPAVELLIANLKDENHTVREHIIEILGKIKDPRAIEPLIAALRDEDPRVRENAVWALGKIGSASVDLLIEALKDSNTYFRKRDKQGNCHNDKKEFPQEGSKGSDRPQSDLGNCLTEDKYEDDEPDQQSDLLIFIHGHNSEHSLSDR
;
A
#
# COMPACT_ATOMS: atom_id res chain seq x y z
N MET A 1 -1.20 8.56 27.76
CA MET A 1 -2.21 8.67 28.85
C MET A 1 -1.80 9.63 29.98
N GLY A 2 -1.00 10.68 29.71
CA GLY A 2 -0.53 11.64 30.72
C GLY A 2 -1.60 12.56 31.34
N SER A 3 -2.86 12.40 30.97
CA SER A 3 -3.99 13.21 31.46
C SER A 3 -4.67 12.65 32.72
N ARG A 4 -4.42 11.38 33.09
CA ARG A 4 -5.07 10.78 34.28
C ARG A 4 -4.40 11.18 35.60
N CYS A 5 -3.08 11.32 35.63
CA CYS A 5 -2.36 11.86 36.78
C CYS A 5 -2.68 13.35 37.04
N MET A 6 -2.99 14.14 35.99
CA MET A 6 -3.37 15.55 36.14
C MET A 6 -4.76 15.76 36.74
N LEU A 7 -5.71 14.85 36.50
CA LEU A 7 -7.08 14.99 37.03
C LEU A 7 -7.15 14.86 38.56
N PHE A 8 -6.16 14.22 39.20
CA PHE A 8 -6.07 14.20 40.65
C PHE A 8 -5.49 15.53 41.19
N ASN A 9 -4.51 16.11 40.50
CA ASN A 9 -3.82 17.32 40.93
C ASN A 9 -4.65 18.61 40.71
N GLU A 10 -5.54 18.65 39.71
CA GLU A 10 -6.42 19.80 39.48
C GLU A 10 -7.72 19.78 40.30
N ARG A 11 -8.23 18.60 40.69
CA ARG A 11 -9.51 18.50 41.41
C ARG A 11 -9.41 18.73 42.92
N TYR A 12 -8.20 18.69 43.50
CA TYR A 12 -7.99 18.85 44.95
C TYR A 12 -7.13 20.06 45.37
N LYS A 13 -6.78 20.96 44.44
CA LYS A 13 -6.29 22.31 44.78
C LYS A 13 -7.33 23.16 45.55
N GLY A 14 -8.58 22.71 45.68
CA GLY A 14 -9.70 23.46 46.25
C GLY A 14 -10.21 23.00 47.62
N VAL A 15 -9.71 21.89 48.21
CA VAL A 15 -10.12 21.54 49.58
C VAL A 15 -9.20 22.25 50.55
N HIS A 16 -9.59 23.48 50.92
CA HIS A 16 -8.97 24.22 52.01
C HIS A 16 -9.10 23.40 53.30
N MET A 17 -8.02 22.67 53.62
CA MET A 17 -7.88 21.82 54.77
C MET A 17 -7.75 22.66 56.04
N SER A 18 -8.75 22.58 56.91
CA SER A 18 -8.63 23.03 58.29
C SER A 18 -7.61 22.15 59.03
N PRO A 19 -6.59 22.71 59.69
CA PRO A 19 -5.60 21.91 60.41
C PRO A 19 -6.23 21.39 61.71
N VAL A 20 -6.93 20.27 61.64
CA VAL A 20 -7.32 19.54 62.85
C VAL A 20 -6.03 18.94 63.44
N ARG A 21 -5.65 19.43 64.62
CA ARG A 21 -4.61 18.85 65.48
C ARG A 21 -5.07 17.46 65.96
N MET A 22 -5.00 16.44 65.11
CA MET A 22 -5.19 15.03 65.52
C MET A 22 -3.88 14.28 65.29
N LYS A 23 -2.94 14.44 66.23
CA LYS A 23 -1.79 13.54 66.42
C LYS A 23 -1.77 12.93 67.82
N ASP A 24 -2.91 12.96 68.51
CA ASP A 24 -3.02 12.41 69.86
C ASP A 24 -3.33 10.92 69.77
N GLU A 25 -2.37 10.09 70.16
CA GLU A 25 -2.46 8.62 70.17
C GLU A 25 -3.63 8.09 71.03
N ARG A 26 -4.18 8.91 71.94
CA ARG A 26 -5.37 8.58 72.73
C ARG A 26 -6.65 8.56 71.90
N ALA A 27 -6.66 9.23 70.74
CA ALA A 27 -7.80 9.25 69.84
C ALA A 27 -7.95 7.95 69.03
N VAL A 28 -6.93 7.08 69.02
CA VAL A 28 -6.90 5.87 68.18
C VAL A 28 -8.01 4.89 68.55
N GLU A 29 -8.20 4.54 69.83
CA GLU A 29 -9.23 3.58 70.25
C GLU A 29 -10.67 4.08 69.97
N PRO A 30 -11.05 5.34 70.29
CA PRO A 30 -12.34 5.88 69.90
C PRO A 30 -12.56 5.89 68.37
N LEU A 31 -11.54 6.22 67.59
CA LEU A 31 -11.64 6.23 66.13
C LEU A 31 -11.78 4.82 65.55
N ILE A 32 -11.10 3.82 66.12
CA ILE A 32 -11.29 2.40 65.76
C ILE A 32 -12.74 1.97 66.05
N ALA A 33 -13.32 2.41 67.17
CA ALA A 33 -14.73 2.12 67.46
C ALA A 33 -15.68 2.78 66.44
N ALA A 34 -15.38 4.00 65.99
CA ALA A 34 -16.17 4.74 65.00
C ALA A 34 -16.16 4.09 63.60
N LEU A 35 -15.21 3.21 63.29
CA LEU A 35 -15.22 2.41 62.06
C LEU A 35 -16.41 1.42 61.97
N LYS A 36 -17.16 1.22 63.06
CA LYS A 36 -18.34 0.36 63.10
C LYS A 36 -19.67 1.14 63.07
N ASP A 37 -19.61 2.45 62.87
CA ASP A 37 -20.81 3.29 62.85
C ASP A 37 -21.73 2.93 61.66
N ALA A 38 -23.04 3.11 61.83
CA ALA A 38 -24.00 2.85 60.77
C ALA A 38 -23.87 3.85 59.61
N ASP A 39 -23.46 5.09 59.90
CA ASP A 39 -23.27 6.15 58.92
C ASP A 39 -21.91 6.01 58.19
N PRO A 40 -21.90 5.80 56.86
CA PRO A 40 -20.67 5.75 56.08
C PRO A 40 -19.80 7.01 56.21
N GLN A 41 -20.39 8.19 56.40
CA GLN A 41 -19.63 9.43 56.56
C GLN A 41 -18.82 9.44 57.86
N VAL A 42 -19.39 8.89 58.94
CA VAL A 42 -18.70 8.75 60.23
C VAL A 42 -17.55 7.77 60.10
N ARG A 43 -17.78 6.63 59.43
CA ARG A 43 -16.72 5.65 59.14
C ARG A 43 -15.60 6.25 58.29
N GLN A 44 -15.96 6.98 57.23
CA GLN A 44 -15.01 7.66 56.34
C GLN A 44 -14.12 8.65 57.09
N ASN A 45 -14.72 9.51 57.93
CA ASN A 45 -14.00 10.49 58.74
C ASN A 45 -13.08 9.80 59.76
N ALA A 46 -13.51 8.67 60.33
CA ALA A 46 -12.69 7.87 61.24
C ALA A 46 -11.47 7.28 60.54
N VAL A 47 -11.65 6.71 59.34
CA VAL A 47 -10.54 6.22 58.49
C VAL A 47 -9.54 7.34 58.18
N GLU A 48 -10.02 8.51 57.77
CA GLU A 48 -9.16 9.66 57.45
C GLU A 48 -8.34 10.11 58.65
N ALA A 49 -8.97 10.21 59.82
CA ALA A 49 -8.30 10.60 61.05
C ALA A 49 -7.23 9.58 61.47
N LEU A 50 -7.54 8.28 61.38
CA LEU A 50 -6.58 7.20 61.67
C LEU A 50 -5.37 7.24 60.72
N GLY A 51 -5.60 7.47 59.43
CA GLY A 51 -4.51 7.64 58.44
C GLY A 51 -3.59 8.82 58.75
N LYS A 52 -4.13 9.94 59.24
CA LYS A 52 -3.33 11.11 59.66
C LYS A 52 -2.54 10.87 60.95
N ILE A 53 -3.06 10.03 61.86
CA ILE A 53 -2.38 9.68 63.11
C ILE A 53 -1.21 8.71 62.83
N LYS A 54 -1.35 7.80 61.85
CA LYS A 54 -0.33 6.80 61.46
C LYS A 54 0.10 5.86 62.60
N ASP A 55 -0.82 5.56 63.52
CA ASP A 55 -0.54 4.63 64.61
C ASP A 55 -0.59 3.18 64.12
N ILE A 56 0.39 2.35 64.49
CA ILE A 56 0.45 0.95 64.08
C ILE A 56 -0.79 0.15 64.49
N ARG A 57 -1.47 0.54 65.58
CA ARG A 57 -2.70 -0.11 66.07
C ARG A 57 -3.88 0.07 65.10
N SER A 58 -3.84 1.07 64.22
CA SER A 58 -4.91 1.30 63.25
C SER A 58 -4.79 0.43 62.00
N ILE A 59 -3.70 -0.30 61.79
CA ILE A 59 -3.48 -1.09 60.57
C ILE A 59 -4.57 -2.15 60.38
N GLU A 60 -4.74 -3.07 61.34
CA GLU A 60 -5.76 -4.13 61.23
C GLU A 60 -7.19 -3.58 61.10
N PRO A 61 -7.60 -2.54 61.87
CA PRO A 61 -8.87 -1.86 61.65
C PRO A 61 -9.03 -1.23 60.26
N LEU A 62 -7.99 -0.61 59.71
CA LEU A 62 -8.01 -0.02 58.36
C LEU A 62 -8.07 -1.11 57.28
N ILE A 63 -7.38 -2.24 57.47
CA ILE A 63 -7.50 -3.42 56.59
C ILE A 63 -8.93 -3.96 56.60
N ALA A 64 -9.60 -3.97 57.77
CA ALA A 64 -11.00 -4.35 57.84
C ALA A 64 -11.91 -3.37 57.07
N ALA A 65 -11.60 -2.07 57.10
CA ALA A 65 -12.34 -1.04 56.36
C ALA A 65 -12.21 -1.16 54.83
N LEU A 66 -11.21 -1.88 54.31
CA LEU A 66 -11.15 -2.24 52.88
C LEU A 66 -12.28 -3.17 52.43
N LYS A 67 -13.06 -3.74 53.35
CA LYS A 67 -14.23 -4.58 53.06
C LYS A 67 -15.55 -3.86 53.33
N ASP A 68 -15.52 -2.55 53.53
CA ASP A 68 -16.72 -1.76 53.76
C ASP A 68 -17.66 -1.80 52.55
N SER A 69 -18.97 -1.78 52.81
CA SER A 69 -19.97 -1.70 51.74
C SER A 69 -19.89 -0.41 50.93
N ASP A 70 -19.42 0.67 51.55
CA ASP A 70 -19.31 1.98 50.94
C ASP A 70 -17.94 2.17 50.28
N SER A 71 -17.92 2.54 49.00
CA SER A 71 -16.66 2.64 48.25
C SER A 71 -15.82 3.86 48.61
N ASP A 72 -16.39 4.93 49.18
CA ASP A 72 -15.63 6.08 49.67
C ASP A 72 -14.90 5.72 50.98
N VAL A 73 -15.50 4.89 51.84
CA VAL A 73 -14.82 4.32 53.02
C VAL A 73 -13.65 3.43 52.60
N ARG A 74 -13.86 2.51 51.63
CA ARG A 74 -12.77 1.66 51.09
C ARG A 74 -11.65 2.50 50.47
N TRP A 75 -12.00 3.51 49.70
CA TRP A 75 -11.06 4.44 49.08
C TRP A 75 -10.23 5.21 50.11
N ASN A 76 -10.86 5.78 51.14
CA ASN A 76 -10.16 6.43 52.24
C ASN A 76 -9.23 5.45 52.99
N ALA A 77 -9.61 4.18 53.10
CA ALA A 77 -8.82 3.17 53.80
C ALA A 77 -7.55 2.83 53.02
N ILE A 78 -7.62 2.75 51.69
CA ILE A 78 -6.45 2.65 50.81
C ILE A 78 -5.49 3.83 51.03
N TRP A 79 -6.01 5.06 51.02
CA TRP A 79 -5.19 6.25 51.24
C TRP A 79 -4.50 6.21 52.61
N ALA A 80 -5.26 5.92 53.68
CA ALA A 80 -4.73 5.83 55.04
C ALA A 80 -3.66 4.73 55.19
N LEU A 81 -3.85 3.59 54.52
CA LEU A 81 -2.90 2.48 54.51
C LEU A 81 -1.63 2.81 53.73
N GLY A 82 -1.73 3.52 52.60
CA GLY A 82 -0.58 4.03 51.85
C GLY A 82 0.29 4.97 52.71
N GLU A 83 -0.35 5.86 53.47
CA GLU A 83 0.34 6.77 54.40
C GLU A 83 1.08 6.05 55.55
N ILE A 84 0.65 4.83 55.92
CA ILE A 84 1.30 3.98 56.93
C ILE A 84 2.53 3.26 56.36
N GLY A 85 2.45 2.82 55.10
CA GLY A 85 3.60 2.28 54.35
C GLY A 85 3.68 0.75 54.32
N VAL A 86 4.90 0.20 54.46
CA VAL A 86 5.26 -1.22 54.18
C VAL A 86 4.29 -2.27 54.75
N PRO A 87 3.76 -2.17 55.99
CA PRO A 87 2.82 -3.16 56.51
C PRO A 87 1.53 -3.33 55.68
N ALA A 88 1.18 -2.33 54.87
CA ALA A 88 -0.04 -2.31 54.08
C ALA A 88 0.09 -2.91 52.67
N ILE A 89 1.27 -3.33 52.23
CA ILE A 89 1.51 -3.78 50.84
C ILE A 89 0.53 -4.90 50.42
N GLU A 90 0.43 -5.97 51.22
CA GLU A 90 -0.46 -7.11 50.91
C GLU A 90 -1.96 -6.72 50.88
N PRO A 91 -2.49 -5.98 51.88
CA PRO A 91 -3.85 -5.43 51.81
C PRO A 91 -4.12 -4.55 50.58
N LEU A 92 -3.16 -3.69 50.20
CA LEU A 92 -3.28 -2.82 49.03
C LEU A 92 -3.33 -3.65 47.74
N ILE A 93 -2.45 -4.64 47.57
CA ILE A 93 -2.48 -5.57 46.42
C ILE A 93 -3.82 -6.30 46.35
N ALA A 94 -4.36 -6.74 47.50
CA ALA A 94 -5.65 -7.40 47.55
C ALA A 94 -6.81 -6.50 47.07
N ALA A 95 -6.66 -5.17 47.16
CA ALA A 95 -7.66 -4.21 46.68
C ALA A 95 -7.63 -3.97 45.16
N PHE A 96 -6.66 -4.52 44.41
CA PHE A 96 -6.69 -4.49 42.94
C PHE A 96 -7.90 -5.22 42.35
N LYS A 97 -8.57 -6.09 43.11
CA LYS A 97 -9.80 -6.77 42.68
C LYS A 97 -11.08 -6.07 43.13
N ASP A 98 -10.99 -4.87 43.70
CA ASP A 98 -12.19 -4.11 44.12
C ASP A 98 -13.10 -3.84 42.93
N GLU A 99 -14.41 -3.80 43.16
CA GLU A 99 -15.41 -3.51 42.13
C GLU A 99 -15.33 -2.05 41.66
N ASP A 100 -15.00 -1.10 42.56
CA ASP A 100 -14.93 0.32 42.27
C ASP A 100 -13.58 0.67 41.65
N ALA A 101 -13.61 1.27 40.46
CA ALA A 101 -12.40 1.67 39.75
C ALA A 101 -11.53 2.67 40.52
N ARG A 102 -12.14 3.56 41.30
CA ARG A 102 -11.42 4.55 42.11
C ARG A 102 -10.61 3.88 43.21
N VAL A 103 -11.17 2.84 43.84
CA VAL A 103 -10.47 2.09 44.90
C VAL A 103 -9.25 1.39 44.31
N ARG A 104 -9.39 0.77 43.13
CA ARG A 104 -8.27 0.12 42.44
C ARG A 104 -7.16 1.09 42.02
N GLU A 105 -7.52 2.18 41.34
CA GLU A 105 -6.59 3.22 40.91
C GLU A 105 -5.85 3.84 42.10
N SER A 106 -6.53 3.98 43.25
CA SER A 106 -5.89 4.52 44.46
C SER A 106 -4.97 3.53 45.13
N SER A 107 -5.21 2.22 44.96
CA SER A 107 -4.30 1.19 45.46
C SER A 107 -3.00 1.18 44.67
N VAL A 108 -3.08 1.37 43.35
CA VAL A 108 -1.91 1.56 42.48
C VAL A 108 -1.10 2.77 42.98
N TRP A 109 -1.76 3.92 43.16
CA TRP A 109 -1.09 5.12 43.68
C TRP A 109 -0.43 4.90 45.05
N ALA A 110 -1.15 4.31 46.01
CA ALA A 110 -0.62 4.06 47.35
C ALA A 110 0.61 3.14 47.33
N LEU A 111 0.62 2.10 46.49
CA LEU A 111 1.76 1.19 46.33
C LEU A 111 2.93 1.87 45.60
N SER A 112 2.65 2.74 44.62
CA SER A 112 3.66 3.56 43.95
C SER A 112 4.35 4.54 44.91
N GLU A 113 3.60 5.16 45.84
CA GLU A 113 4.17 6.02 46.89
C GLU A 113 4.99 5.23 47.92
N ILE A 114 4.61 3.97 48.22
CA ILE A 114 5.45 3.08 49.04
C ILE A 114 6.78 2.79 48.33
N GLY A 115 6.75 2.58 47.01
CA GLY A 115 7.93 2.47 46.17
C GLY A 115 8.69 1.15 46.29
N GLU A 116 10.02 1.22 46.42
CA GLU A 116 10.96 0.08 46.39
C GLU A 116 10.52 -1.14 47.25
N PRO A 117 9.99 -0.99 48.48
CA PRO A 117 9.57 -2.13 49.30
C PRO A 117 8.41 -2.94 48.71
N ALA A 118 7.60 -2.36 47.83
CA ALA A 118 6.46 -3.04 47.21
C ALA A 118 6.88 -3.93 46.01
N VAL A 119 8.07 -3.70 45.44
CA VAL A 119 8.50 -4.28 44.15
C VAL A 119 8.46 -5.81 44.16
N GLU A 120 9.03 -6.47 45.18
CA GLU A 120 9.09 -7.94 45.23
C GLU A 120 7.68 -8.56 45.27
N ARG A 121 6.75 -7.97 46.04
CA ARG A 121 5.37 -8.48 46.14
C ARG A 121 4.54 -8.20 44.90
N LEU A 122 4.81 -7.08 44.22
CA LEU A 122 4.21 -6.79 42.92
C LEU A 122 4.73 -7.75 41.84
N ILE A 123 6.02 -8.10 41.85
CA ILE A 123 6.59 -9.11 40.95
C ILE A 123 5.94 -10.49 41.16
N GLU A 124 5.74 -10.90 42.42
CA GLU A 124 5.01 -12.13 42.73
C GLU A 124 3.56 -12.08 42.23
N SER A 125 2.92 -10.91 42.33
CA SER A 125 1.53 -10.67 41.91
C SER A 125 1.32 -10.74 40.39
N LEU A 126 2.38 -10.60 39.59
CA LEU A 126 2.32 -10.86 38.14
C LEU A 126 1.97 -12.32 37.79
N LYS A 127 2.08 -13.26 38.75
CA LYS A 127 1.71 -14.68 38.56
C LYS A 127 0.35 -15.03 39.17
N HIS A 128 -0.40 -14.03 39.62
CA HIS A 128 -1.66 -14.25 40.32
C HIS A 128 -2.75 -14.82 39.40
N GLY A 129 -3.61 -15.69 39.94
CA GLY A 129 -4.68 -16.35 39.15
C GLY A 129 -5.77 -15.42 38.63
N ASN A 130 -5.96 -14.26 39.26
CA ASN A 130 -6.86 -13.20 38.79
C ASN A 130 -6.10 -12.23 37.86
N PRO A 131 -6.49 -12.11 36.57
CA PRO A 131 -5.88 -11.17 35.63
C PRO A 131 -5.91 -9.73 36.10
N GLN A 132 -6.92 -9.34 36.88
CA GLN A 132 -7.07 -7.99 37.40
C GLN A 132 -5.95 -7.58 38.35
N ILE A 133 -5.51 -8.52 39.18
CA ILE A 133 -4.35 -8.30 40.06
C ILE A 133 -3.08 -8.24 39.22
N ARG A 134 -2.94 -9.09 38.19
CA ARG A 134 -1.76 -9.10 37.32
C ARG A 134 -1.55 -7.79 36.59
N TRP A 135 -2.58 -7.22 35.96
CA TRP A 135 -2.40 -6.01 35.14
C TRP A 135 -2.21 -4.75 36.01
N HIS A 136 -2.86 -4.64 37.17
CA HIS A 136 -2.57 -3.56 38.11
C HIS A 136 -1.18 -3.72 38.76
N ALA A 137 -0.72 -4.95 39.01
CA ALA A 137 0.65 -5.19 39.46
C ALA A 137 1.67 -4.75 38.41
N ALA A 138 1.44 -5.06 37.14
CA ALA A 138 2.26 -4.58 36.04
C ALA A 138 2.29 -3.04 35.98
N GLU A 139 1.11 -2.41 35.96
CA GLU A 139 0.95 -0.94 35.97
C GLU A 139 1.74 -0.29 37.12
N THR A 140 1.58 -0.79 38.35
CA THR A 140 2.25 -0.27 39.55
C THR A 140 3.78 -0.40 39.44
N LEU A 141 4.29 -1.52 38.92
CA LEU A 141 5.74 -1.70 38.70
C LEU A 141 6.29 -0.67 37.70
N GLY A 142 5.50 -0.32 36.68
CA GLY A 142 5.82 0.74 35.72
C GLY A 142 5.88 2.14 36.35
N GLU A 143 4.99 2.44 37.31
CA GLU A 143 5.01 3.71 38.06
C GLU A 143 6.19 3.81 39.02
N ILE A 144 6.56 2.71 39.69
CA ILE A 144 7.72 2.65 40.60
C ILE A 144 9.04 2.79 39.83
N LYS A 145 9.09 2.32 38.57
CA LYS A 145 10.26 2.39 37.68
C LYS A 145 11.50 1.65 38.20
N ASP A 146 11.32 0.63 39.03
CA ASP A 146 12.43 -0.19 39.53
C ASP A 146 12.88 -1.19 38.46
N THR A 147 14.19 -1.22 38.19
CA THR A 147 14.78 -2.09 37.16
C THR A 147 14.62 -3.58 37.42
N ARG A 148 14.41 -4.00 38.68
CA ARG A 148 14.14 -5.41 39.04
C ARG A 148 12.84 -5.92 38.39
N ALA A 149 11.93 -5.02 38.03
CA ALA A 149 10.68 -5.37 37.37
C ALA A 149 10.84 -5.75 35.89
N ILE A 150 11.96 -5.41 35.24
CA ILE A 150 12.09 -5.53 33.78
C ILE A 150 11.92 -6.98 33.30
N GLU A 151 12.69 -7.93 33.83
CA GLU A 151 12.60 -9.34 33.42
C GLU A 151 11.22 -9.97 33.73
N PRO A 152 10.62 -9.76 34.93
CA PRO A 152 9.24 -10.15 35.19
C PRO A 152 8.21 -9.56 34.22
N LEU A 153 8.35 -8.27 33.87
CA LEU A 153 7.45 -7.61 32.91
C LEU A 153 7.65 -8.16 31.49
N ILE A 154 8.88 -8.49 31.08
CA ILE A 154 9.14 -9.19 29.81
C ILE A 154 8.45 -10.55 29.79
N ALA A 155 8.48 -11.30 30.89
CA ALA A 155 7.77 -12.57 30.99
C ALA A 155 6.24 -12.40 30.90
N ALA A 156 5.70 -11.26 31.36
CA ALA A 156 4.28 -10.93 31.27
C ALA A 156 3.82 -10.53 29.85
N LEU A 157 4.73 -10.32 28.90
CA LEU A 157 4.39 -10.01 27.50
C LEU A 157 3.69 -11.15 26.75
N LYS A 158 3.69 -12.36 27.31
CA LYS A 158 2.94 -13.53 26.81
C LYS A 158 1.75 -13.92 27.70
N ASP A 159 1.32 -13.03 28.59
CA ASP A 159 0.14 -13.31 29.41
C ASP A 159 -1.10 -13.56 28.54
N GLU A 160 -2.00 -14.42 29.01
CA GLU A 160 -3.26 -14.73 28.31
C GLU A 160 -4.18 -13.50 28.19
N ASP A 161 -4.20 -12.63 29.20
CA ASP A 161 -5.05 -11.43 29.24
C ASP A 161 -4.34 -10.28 28.51
N SER A 162 -5.05 -9.66 27.55
CA SER A 162 -4.48 -8.58 26.74
C SER A 162 -4.11 -7.35 27.55
N ARG A 163 -4.83 -7.05 28.64
CA ARG A 163 -4.54 -5.90 29.50
C ARG A 163 -3.24 -6.11 30.26
N VAL A 164 -2.90 -7.34 30.64
CA VAL A 164 -1.62 -7.63 31.28
C VAL A 164 -0.48 -7.38 30.29
N ARG A 165 -0.60 -7.87 29.05
CA ARG A 165 0.41 -7.64 28.00
C ARG A 165 0.59 -6.16 27.68
N GLU A 166 -0.51 -5.42 27.51
CA GLU A 166 -0.50 -3.97 27.25
C GLU A 166 0.15 -3.20 28.41
N ASN A 167 -0.24 -3.49 29.66
CA ASN A 167 0.38 -2.84 30.83
C ASN A 167 1.86 -3.20 30.98
N ALA A 168 2.27 -4.43 30.66
CA ALA A 168 3.69 -4.80 30.65
C ALA A 168 4.49 -3.97 29.63
N VAL A 169 3.96 -3.78 28.41
CA VAL A 169 4.57 -2.90 27.39
C VAL A 169 4.68 -1.46 27.90
N PHE A 170 3.60 -0.89 28.43
CA PHE A 170 3.61 0.48 28.96
C PHE A 170 4.58 0.64 30.13
N SER A 171 4.65 -0.35 31.01
CA SER A 171 5.53 -0.32 32.18
C SER A 171 7.01 -0.39 31.79
N LEU A 172 7.35 -1.24 30.82
CA LEU A 172 8.71 -1.31 30.27
C LEU A 172 9.13 0.01 29.62
N ARG A 173 8.20 0.69 28.94
CA ARG A 173 8.40 2.04 28.40
C ARG A 173 8.60 3.07 29.51
N GLU A 174 7.81 3.04 30.58
CA GLU A 174 7.93 3.99 31.70
C GLU A 174 9.23 3.84 32.50
N ILE A 175 9.75 2.61 32.62
CA ILE A 175 11.10 2.33 33.16
C ILE A 175 12.19 2.92 32.24
N GLY A 176 11.96 2.94 30.92
CA GLY A 176 12.77 3.69 29.95
C GLY A 176 14.04 2.98 29.51
N LEU A 177 15.18 3.69 29.54
CA LEU A 177 16.44 3.25 28.89
C LEU A 177 16.95 1.90 29.40
N ALA A 178 16.74 1.59 30.68
CA ALA A 178 17.15 0.32 31.28
C ALA A 178 16.44 -0.88 30.63
N SER A 179 15.25 -0.69 30.08
CA SER A 179 14.47 -1.75 29.41
C SER A 179 14.99 -2.10 28.03
N ILE A 180 15.76 -1.22 27.36
CA ILE A 180 16.11 -1.40 25.94
C ILE A 180 16.94 -2.66 25.69
N ALA A 181 18.01 -2.87 26.47
CA ALA A 181 18.87 -4.04 26.26
C ALA A 181 18.15 -5.37 26.55
N PRO A 182 17.39 -5.51 27.67
CA PRO A 182 16.53 -6.67 27.90
C PRO A 182 15.49 -6.89 26.81
N LEU A 183 14.82 -5.84 26.33
CA LEU A 183 13.86 -5.92 25.24
C LEU A 183 14.49 -6.39 23.92
N ILE A 184 15.71 -5.93 23.61
CA ILE A 184 16.47 -6.41 22.44
C ILE A 184 16.82 -7.89 22.60
N ALA A 185 17.21 -8.33 23.80
CA ALA A 185 17.45 -9.74 24.07
C ALA A 185 16.19 -10.58 23.90
N ALA A 186 15.01 -10.05 24.21
CA ALA A 186 13.71 -10.71 24.04
C ALA A 186 13.29 -10.86 22.55
N LEU A 187 13.93 -10.17 21.60
CA LEU A 187 13.61 -10.31 20.17
C LEU A 187 13.99 -11.68 19.59
N LYS A 188 14.81 -12.48 20.30
CA LYS A 188 15.15 -13.85 19.91
C LYS A 188 14.26 -14.92 20.55
N ASP A 189 13.34 -14.51 21.42
CA ASP A 189 12.48 -15.43 22.18
C ASP A 189 11.71 -16.35 21.24
N GLU A 190 11.48 -17.61 21.67
CA GLU A 190 10.74 -18.58 20.88
C GLU A 190 9.26 -18.22 20.76
N ASP A 191 8.71 -17.59 21.81
CA ASP A 191 7.33 -17.14 21.86
C ASP A 191 7.13 -15.90 20.97
N MET A 192 6.19 -16.03 20.02
CA MET A 192 5.84 -14.94 19.11
C MET A 192 5.26 -13.73 19.85
N LEU A 193 4.50 -13.92 20.91
CA LEU A 193 3.89 -12.83 21.67
C LEU A 193 4.96 -12.00 22.37
N ILE A 194 5.99 -12.63 22.95
CA ILE A 194 7.11 -11.91 23.56
C ILE A 194 7.80 -11.04 22.50
N ARG A 195 8.13 -11.60 21.34
CA ARG A 195 8.79 -10.83 20.27
C ARG A 195 7.93 -9.65 19.78
N GLU A 196 6.64 -9.87 19.56
CA GLU A 196 5.74 -8.83 19.06
C GLU A 196 5.60 -7.66 20.05
N HIS A 197 5.34 -7.97 21.33
CA HIS A 197 5.17 -6.92 22.34
C HIS A 197 6.52 -6.29 22.75
N ALA A 198 7.64 -7.01 22.61
CA ALA A 198 8.97 -6.42 22.79
C ALA A 198 9.28 -5.37 21.71
N VAL A 199 8.90 -5.64 20.45
CA VAL A 199 8.97 -4.62 19.38
C VAL A 199 8.08 -3.43 19.71
N TRP A 200 6.84 -3.67 20.16
CA TRP A 200 5.95 -2.58 20.54
C TRP A 200 6.53 -1.73 21.69
N ALA A 201 7.10 -2.36 22.72
CA ALA A 201 7.76 -1.63 23.81
C ALA A 201 8.95 -0.79 23.32
N LEU A 202 9.78 -1.32 22.42
CA LEU A 202 10.89 -0.58 21.82
C LEU A 202 10.41 0.59 20.95
N MET A 203 9.29 0.42 20.23
CA MET A 203 8.64 1.50 19.49
C MET A 203 8.14 2.62 20.39
N GLU A 204 7.49 2.27 21.51
CA GLU A 204 6.98 3.24 22.49
C GLU A 204 8.11 3.99 23.22
N ILE A 205 9.27 3.35 23.40
CA ILE A 205 10.50 4.00 23.89
C ILE A 205 11.04 4.97 22.83
N GLY A 206 11.00 4.59 21.55
CA GLY A 206 11.27 5.46 20.42
C GLY A 206 12.77 5.70 20.14
N THR A 207 13.15 6.97 19.97
CA THR A 207 14.49 7.37 19.48
C THR A 207 15.69 6.81 20.25
N PRO A 208 15.64 6.56 21.58
CA PRO A 208 16.77 5.95 22.29
C PRO A 208 17.01 4.48 21.93
N ALA A 209 15.99 3.78 21.40
CA ALA A 209 16.13 2.39 20.98
C ALA A 209 16.82 2.22 19.61
N VAL A 210 16.95 3.31 18.83
CA VAL A 210 17.43 3.26 17.43
C VAL A 210 18.87 2.75 17.33
N ASP A 211 19.83 3.35 18.03
CA ASP A 211 21.24 2.93 17.92
C ASP A 211 21.47 1.49 18.47
N PRO A 212 20.86 1.08 19.60
CA PRO A 212 20.85 -0.31 20.03
C PRO A 212 20.25 -1.28 19.00
N LEU A 213 19.15 -0.91 18.34
CA LEU A 213 18.53 -1.71 17.28
C LEU A 213 19.38 -1.80 16.02
N ILE A 214 20.07 -0.73 15.63
CA ILE A 214 21.04 -0.74 14.51
C ILE A 214 22.19 -1.71 14.83
N ASN A 215 22.70 -1.71 16.06
CA ASN A 215 23.72 -2.67 16.49
C ASN A 215 23.19 -4.11 16.49
N ALA A 216 21.95 -4.31 16.95
CA ALA A 216 21.29 -5.62 16.93
C ALA A 216 21.09 -6.15 15.50
N LEU A 217 20.77 -5.28 14.54
CA LEU A 217 20.71 -5.63 13.12
C LEU A 217 22.08 -6.04 12.57
N LYS A 218 23.17 -5.43 13.02
CA LYS A 218 24.52 -5.75 12.52
C LYS A 218 25.12 -7.04 13.11
N TYR A 219 24.90 -7.28 14.40
CA TYR A 219 25.60 -8.33 15.15
C TYR A 219 24.69 -9.41 15.74
N GLY A 220 23.37 -9.24 15.62
CA GLY A 220 22.39 -10.18 16.14
C GLY A 220 22.32 -11.48 15.34
N ASP A 221 21.75 -12.50 15.98
CA ASP A 221 21.31 -13.70 15.26
C ASP A 221 20.18 -13.36 14.28
N ILE A 222 19.89 -14.29 13.38
CA ILE A 222 18.87 -14.14 12.33
C ILE A 222 17.52 -13.62 12.82
N ARG A 223 17.04 -14.07 14.00
CA ARG A 223 15.74 -13.67 14.55
C ARG A 223 15.79 -12.27 15.12
N VAL A 224 16.89 -11.93 15.81
CA VAL A 224 17.14 -10.57 16.29
C VAL A 224 17.23 -9.60 15.13
N ARG A 225 17.98 -9.92 14.06
CA ARG A 225 18.10 -9.04 12.88
C ARG A 225 16.76 -8.80 12.20
N GLU A 226 15.99 -9.86 11.95
CA GLU A 226 14.66 -9.79 11.33
C GLU A 226 13.72 -8.89 12.14
N THR A 227 13.68 -9.10 13.46
CA THR A 227 12.78 -8.35 14.35
C THR A 227 13.26 -6.92 14.58
N ALA A 228 14.57 -6.68 14.64
CA ALA A 228 15.15 -5.35 14.79
C ALA A 228 14.86 -4.46 13.57
N VAL A 229 14.94 -5.02 12.36
CA VAL A 229 14.56 -4.31 11.11
C VAL A 229 13.12 -3.83 11.18
N ARG A 230 12.21 -4.69 11.61
CA ARG A 230 10.80 -4.35 11.78
C ARG A 230 10.62 -3.21 12.78
N ALA A 231 11.26 -3.29 13.95
CA ALA A 231 11.19 -2.25 14.97
C ALA A 231 11.70 -0.90 14.45
N LEU A 232 12.84 -0.88 13.73
CA LEU A 232 13.39 0.34 13.13
C LEU A 232 12.43 0.98 12.11
N GLY A 233 11.78 0.16 11.27
CA GLY A 233 10.80 0.63 10.29
C GLY A 233 9.54 1.25 10.91
N GLU A 234 9.17 0.83 12.11
CA GLU A 234 8.04 1.38 12.86
C GLU A 234 8.41 2.65 13.64
N ILE A 235 9.63 2.73 14.19
CA ILE A 235 10.14 3.93 14.86
C ILE A 235 10.29 5.10 13.85
N LYS A 236 10.62 4.79 12.58
CA LYS A 236 10.77 5.76 11.48
C LYS A 236 11.80 6.86 11.73
N ASP A 237 12.83 6.56 12.51
CA ASP A 237 13.95 7.48 12.70
C ASP A 237 14.90 7.44 11.49
N PRO A 238 15.19 8.58 10.83
CA PRO A 238 16.07 8.62 9.67
C PRO A 238 17.46 8.02 9.88
N ARG A 239 17.97 8.00 11.13
CA ARG A 239 19.27 7.37 11.47
C ARG A 239 19.31 5.88 11.15
N ALA A 240 18.15 5.23 11.05
CA ALA A 240 18.04 3.81 10.71
C ALA A 240 18.17 3.52 9.21
N ILE A 241 18.04 4.53 8.33
CA ILE A 241 17.90 4.30 6.88
C ILE A 241 19.13 3.60 6.29
N ASP A 242 20.33 4.06 6.60
CA ASP A 242 21.57 3.45 6.09
C ASP A 242 21.75 2.00 6.58
N ALA A 243 21.35 1.73 7.83
CA ALA A 243 21.38 0.38 8.39
C ALA A 243 20.37 -0.53 7.68
N LEU A 244 19.16 -0.03 7.40
CA LEU A 244 18.13 -0.75 6.65
C LEU A 244 18.53 -0.99 5.19
N ILE A 245 19.17 -0.02 4.52
CA ILE A 245 19.70 -0.20 3.16
C ILE A 245 20.80 -1.27 3.15
N ASN A 246 21.70 -1.25 4.14
CA ASN A 246 22.72 -2.29 4.29
C ASN A 246 22.12 -3.67 4.54
N ALA A 247 20.96 -3.77 5.19
CA ALA A 247 20.25 -5.03 5.39
C ALA A 247 19.72 -5.66 4.09
N PHE A 248 19.74 -4.95 2.95
CA PHE A 248 19.50 -5.57 1.64
C PHE A 248 20.56 -6.62 1.26
N LYS A 249 21.73 -6.59 1.90
CA LYS A 249 22.80 -7.58 1.72
C LYS A 249 22.71 -8.76 2.68
N ASP A 250 21.74 -8.77 3.59
CA ASP A 250 21.64 -9.84 4.58
C ASP A 250 21.50 -11.20 3.90
N GLU A 251 22.19 -12.21 4.42
CA GLU A 251 22.12 -13.59 3.91
C GLU A 251 20.68 -14.12 3.91
N HIS A 252 19.86 -13.70 4.86
CA HIS A 252 18.52 -14.21 5.06
C HIS A 252 17.46 -13.40 4.32
N THR A 253 16.67 -14.09 3.50
CA THR A 253 15.64 -13.47 2.66
C THR A 253 14.62 -12.66 3.46
N ARG A 254 14.19 -13.14 4.63
CA ARG A 254 13.22 -12.41 5.45
C ARG A 254 13.76 -11.07 5.94
N VAL A 255 15.05 -10.98 6.28
CA VAL A 255 15.66 -9.73 6.73
C VAL A 255 15.64 -8.72 5.57
N ARG A 256 16.03 -9.16 4.37
CA ARG A 256 15.98 -8.32 3.15
C ARG A 256 14.56 -7.84 2.82
N GLU A 257 13.55 -8.70 2.96
CA GLU A 257 12.15 -8.36 2.71
C GLU A 257 11.59 -7.37 3.73
N HIS A 258 11.89 -7.58 5.02
CA HIS A 258 11.50 -6.64 6.07
C HIS A 258 12.21 -5.29 5.92
N ALA A 259 13.44 -5.25 5.40
CA ALA A 259 14.14 -4.00 5.14
C ALA A 259 13.42 -3.17 4.06
N VAL A 260 12.96 -3.82 2.98
CA VAL A 260 12.13 -3.18 1.94
C VAL A 260 10.83 -2.65 2.54
N ALA A 261 10.13 -3.48 3.33
CA ALA A 261 8.88 -3.08 3.97
C ALA A 261 9.05 -1.91 4.96
N SER A 262 10.16 -1.91 5.70
CA SER A 262 10.50 -0.87 6.67
C SER A 262 10.78 0.46 5.98
N LEU A 263 11.65 0.46 4.96
CA LEU A 263 11.96 1.66 4.17
C LEU A 263 10.73 2.17 3.40
N TRP A 264 9.88 1.27 2.88
CA TRP A 264 8.60 1.65 2.29
C TRP A 264 7.69 2.38 3.31
N ARG A 265 7.61 1.89 4.55
CA ARG A 265 6.79 2.51 5.61
C ARG A 265 7.35 3.86 6.09
N MET A 266 8.65 4.08 5.94
CA MET A 266 9.29 5.39 6.18
C MET A 266 8.94 6.42 5.10
N GLY A 267 8.57 5.97 3.89
CA GLY A 267 8.07 6.83 2.82
C GLY A 267 9.12 7.80 2.30
N ASP A 268 8.76 9.08 2.18
CA ASP A 268 9.61 10.12 1.58
C ASP A 268 10.97 10.30 2.25
N LEU A 269 11.09 10.00 3.56
CA LEU A 269 12.37 10.04 4.27
C LEU A 269 13.41 9.10 3.66
N ALA A 270 12.98 7.98 3.10
CA ALA A 270 13.86 6.97 2.52
C ALA A 270 14.19 7.25 1.05
N VAL A 271 13.51 8.17 0.37
CA VAL A 271 13.62 8.34 -1.09
C VAL A 271 15.01 8.78 -1.54
N ASP A 272 15.56 9.85 -0.96
CA ASP A 272 16.87 10.38 -1.39
C ASP A 272 18.03 9.40 -1.05
N PRO A 273 18.05 8.74 0.13
CA PRO A 273 19.01 7.66 0.40
C PRO A 273 18.85 6.45 -0.53
N LEU A 274 17.62 6.06 -0.87
CA LEU A 274 17.36 4.97 -1.81
C LEU A 274 17.79 5.32 -3.25
N ILE A 275 17.62 6.58 -3.67
CA ILE A 275 18.15 7.06 -4.96
C ILE A 275 19.67 6.92 -4.98
N SER A 276 20.35 7.34 -3.90
CA SER A 276 21.80 7.19 -3.78
C SER A 276 22.22 5.71 -3.82
N ALA A 277 21.41 4.82 -3.22
CA ALA A 277 21.65 3.38 -3.21
C ALA A 277 21.53 2.70 -4.60
N LEU A 278 20.91 3.35 -5.60
CA LEU A 278 20.90 2.86 -6.98
C LEU A 278 22.30 2.85 -7.61
N GLU A 279 23.22 3.66 -7.11
CA GLU A 279 24.61 3.75 -7.58
C GLU A 279 25.58 2.85 -6.80
N SER A 280 25.08 2.07 -5.84
CA SER A 280 25.90 1.16 -5.02
C SER A 280 26.65 0.14 -5.90
N GLU A 281 27.89 -0.19 -5.56
CA GLU A 281 28.63 -1.27 -6.21
C GLU A 281 27.96 -2.64 -6.03
N ASP A 282 27.17 -2.79 -4.97
CA ASP A 282 26.47 -4.03 -4.63
C ASP A 282 25.14 -4.17 -5.39
N SER A 283 25.05 -5.22 -6.20
CA SER A 283 23.87 -5.48 -7.03
C SER A 283 22.60 -5.75 -6.22
N ASN A 284 22.70 -6.34 -5.02
CA ASN A 284 21.54 -6.56 -4.16
C ASN A 284 21.00 -5.24 -3.62
N ILE A 285 21.89 -4.32 -3.22
CA ILE A 285 21.48 -2.97 -2.80
C ILE A 285 20.79 -2.25 -3.95
N ARG A 286 21.40 -2.20 -5.15
CA ARG A 286 20.80 -1.50 -6.30
C ARG A 286 19.41 -2.07 -6.64
N TYR A 287 19.32 -3.39 -6.72
CA TYR A 287 18.08 -4.12 -7.04
C TYR A 287 16.98 -3.80 -6.03
N LYS A 288 17.28 -3.92 -4.72
CA LYS A 288 16.30 -3.69 -3.64
C LYS A 288 15.97 -2.21 -3.48
N ALA A 289 16.90 -1.31 -3.77
CA ALA A 289 16.64 0.12 -3.78
C ALA A 289 15.59 0.49 -4.84
N ALA A 290 15.76 0.00 -6.08
CA ALA A 290 14.78 0.22 -7.14
C ALA A 290 13.41 -0.41 -6.83
N GLU A 291 13.40 -1.63 -6.27
CA GLU A 291 12.16 -2.26 -5.81
C GLU A 291 11.45 -1.39 -4.77
N THR A 292 12.19 -0.88 -3.79
CA THR A 292 11.62 -0.07 -2.69
C THR A 292 11.11 1.27 -3.21
N LEU A 293 11.84 1.95 -4.09
CA LEU A 293 11.40 3.20 -4.74
C LEU A 293 10.11 2.99 -5.54
N GLY A 294 10.00 1.88 -6.28
CA GLY A 294 8.78 1.51 -7.00
C GLY A 294 7.59 1.26 -6.07
N ARG A 295 7.81 0.70 -4.87
CA ARG A 295 6.76 0.53 -3.85
C ARG A 295 6.34 1.85 -3.20
N ILE A 296 7.29 2.76 -2.96
CA ILE A 296 7.02 4.10 -2.42
C ILE A 296 6.25 4.96 -3.43
N ARG A 297 6.51 4.75 -4.73
CA ARG A 297 5.90 5.49 -5.86
C ARG A 297 6.22 6.99 -5.87
N SER A 298 7.41 7.36 -5.39
CA SER A 298 7.83 8.76 -5.38
C SER A 298 8.23 9.22 -6.80
N PRO A 299 7.67 10.32 -7.32
CA PRO A 299 8.07 10.89 -8.61
C PRO A 299 9.55 11.26 -8.68
N LYS A 300 10.19 11.59 -7.54
CA LYS A 300 11.63 11.89 -7.48
C LYS A 300 12.51 10.74 -7.98
N ALA A 301 11.99 9.50 -7.92
CA ALA A 301 12.72 8.32 -8.34
C ALA A 301 12.68 8.10 -9.87
N VAL A 302 11.86 8.83 -10.62
CA VAL A 302 11.66 8.59 -12.06
C VAL A 302 12.95 8.73 -12.85
N GLU A 303 13.63 9.87 -12.77
CA GLU A 303 14.87 10.11 -13.53
C GLU A 303 16.00 9.15 -13.12
N PRO A 304 16.27 8.90 -11.81
CA PRO A 304 17.23 7.87 -11.41
C PRO A 304 16.90 6.46 -11.91
N LEU A 305 15.62 6.07 -11.92
CA LEU A 305 15.20 4.76 -12.44
C LEU A 305 15.29 4.69 -13.97
N ILE A 306 15.08 5.80 -14.68
CA ILE A 306 15.31 5.89 -16.13
C ILE A 306 16.80 5.73 -16.46
N ALA A 307 17.68 6.34 -15.67
CA ALA A 307 19.12 6.10 -15.79
C ALA A 307 19.45 4.60 -15.60
N ALA A 308 18.79 3.93 -14.64
CA ALA A 308 18.97 2.49 -14.40
C ALA A 308 18.49 1.58 -15.57
N LEU A 309 17.67 2.06 -16.50
CA LEU A 309 17.33 1.33 -17.73
C LEU A 309 18.54 1.12 -18.66
N ARG A 310 19.60 1.93 -18.50
CA ARG A 310 20.88 1.82 -19.23
C ARG A 310 21.85 0.82 -18.60
N SER A 311 21.49 0.19 -17.47
CA SER A 311 22.37 -0.75 -16.78
C SER A 311 22.69 -1.97 -17.64
N GLU A 312 23.95 -2.42 -17.63
CA GLU A 312 24.35 -3.69 -18.27
C GLU A 312 23.71 -4.90 -17.57
N ASP A 313 23.36 -4.78 -16.29
CA ASP A 313 22.68 -5.81 -15.52
C ASP A 313 21.19 -5.92 -15.91
N THR A 314 20.82 -7.03 -16.53
CA THR A 314 19.43 -7.34 -16.93
C THR A 314 18.46 -7.27 -15.76
N ARG A 315 18.84 -7.77 -14.58
CA ARG A 315 17.95 -7.74 -13.39
C ARG A 315 17.67 -6.32 -12.94
N MET A 316 18.66 -5.44 -13.07
CA MET A 316 18.51 -4.02 -12.74
C MET A 316 17.56 -3.33 -13.71
N ARG A 317 17.68 -3.60 -15.02
CA ARG A 317 16.78 -3.05 -16.04
C ARG A 317 15.33 -3.50 -15.81
N GLU A 318 15.11 -4.80 -15.61
CA GLU A 318 13.76 -5.35 -15.35
C GLU A 318 13.11 -4.74 -14.11
N ASN A 319 13.90 -4.53 -13.05
CA ASN A 319 13.41 -3.88 -11.84
C ASN A 319 13.10 -2.40 -12.04
N ALA A 320 13.93 -1.66 -12.79
CA ALA A 320 13.66 -0.28 -13.12
C ALA A 320 12.36 -0.15 -13.93
N VAL A 321 12.13 -1.02 -14.92
CA VAL A 321 10.88 -1.12 -15.67
C VAL A 321 9.69 -1.40 -14.75
N TRP A 322 9.82 -2.36 -13.82
CA TRP A 322 8.77 -2.65 -12.85
C TRP A 322 8.48 -1.45 -11.93
N ALA A 323 9.52 -0.78 -11.43
CA ALA A 323 9.41 0.35 -10.51
C ALA A 323 8.75 1.56 -11.19
N LEU A 324 9.17 1.90 -12.41
CA LEU A 324 8.56 2.96 -13.22
C LEU A 324 7.08 2.65 -13.52
N GLY A 325 6.76 1.40 -13.86
CA GLY A 325 5.39 0.93 -14.01
C GLY A 325 4.53 1.12 -12.74
N LYS A 326 5.12 0.91 -11.56
CA LYS A 326 4.43 1.14 -10.27
C LYS A 326 4.29 2.61 -9.90
N ILE A 327 5.23 3.47 -10.28
CA ILE A 327 5.15 4.92 -10.11
C ILE A 327 3.99 5.49 -10.96
N GLY A 328 3.82 5.00 -12.18
CA GLY A 328 2.67 5.33 -13.03
C GLY A 328 2.85 6.65 -13.79
N THR A 329 1.80 7.48 -13.81
CA THR A 329 1.70 8.71 -14.62
C THR A 329 2.94 9.62 -14.61
N PRO A 330 3.61 9.89 -13.47
CA PRO A 330 4.80 10.73 -13.46
C PRO A 330 5.95 10.23 -14.33
N ALA A 331 5.98 8.93 -14.65
CA ALA A 331 7.00 8.33 -15.51
C ALA A 331 6.67 8.40 -17.02
N VAL A 332 5.43 8.74 -17.40
CA VAL A 332 4.98 8.65 -18.81
C VAL A 332 5.77 9.59 -19.73
N GLU A 333 5.77 10.90 -19.44
CA GLU A 333 6.48 11.87 -20.28
C GLU A 333 8.00 11.61 -20.34
N PRO A 334 8.68 11.37 -19.21
CA PRO A 334 10.10 11.00 -19.24
C PRO A 334 10.39 9.71 -20.04
N LEU A 335 9.52 8.70 -19.96
CA LEU A 335 9.66 7.47 -20.74
C LEU A 335 9.45 7.68 -22.24
N ILE A 336 8.49 8.53 -22.64
CA ILE A 336 8.26 8.90 -24.04
C ILE A 336 9.48 9.62 -24.60
N ALA A 337 10.11 10.51 -23.83
CA ALA A 337 11.36 11.14 -24.24
C ALA A 337 12.47 10.09 -24.51
N ASN A 338 12.52 9.02 -23.70
CA ASN A 338 13.50 7.94 -23.87
C ASN A 338 13.22 7.02 -25.09
N LEU A 339 12.04 7.09 -25.72
CA LEU A 339 11.79 6.40 -27.00
C LEU A 339 12.61 7.00 -28.16
N ARG A 340 13.17 8.20 -27.97
CA ARG A 340 13.98 8.93 -28.95
C ARG A 340 15.48 8.67 -28.82
N GLU A 341 15.90 8.01 -27.74
CA GLU A 341 17.32 7.71 -27.47
C GLU A 341 17.91 6.81 -28.55
N GLU A 342 19.24 6.76 -28.70
CA GLU A 342 19.87 5.88 -29.70
C GLU A 342 19.92 4.41 -29.25
N ASP A 343 20.16 4.16 -27.96
CA ASP A 343 20.34 2.80 -27.41
C ASP A 343 19.03 1.98 -27.53
N PRO A 344 19.01 0.90 -28.35
CA PRO A 344 17.83 0.05 -28.52
C PRO A 344 17.34 -0.58 -27.20
N ARG A 345 18.25 -0.84 -26.25
CA ARG A 345 17.89 -1.41 -24.95
C ARG A 345 17.07 -0.42 -24.13
N VAL A 346 17.41 0.86 -24.18
CA VAL A 346 16.67 1.91 -23.45
C VAL A 346 15.27 2.07 -24.05
N GLN A 347 15.20 2.11 -25.39
CA GLN A 347 13.92 2.18 -26.11
C GLN A 347 13.02 0.99 -25.75
N GLU A 348 13.53 -0.23 -25.83
CA GLU A 348 12.76 -1.44 -25.53
C GLU A 348 12.25 -1.42 -24.08
N ASN A 349 13.12 -1.13 -23.11
CA ASN A 349 12.72 -1.06 -21.71
C ASN A 349 11.70 0.06 -21.44
N ALA A 350 11.81 1.20 -22.13
CA ALA A 350 10.83 2.28 -22.04
C ALA A 350 9.46 1.85 -22.58
N VAL A 351 9.41 1.12 -23.70
CA VAL A 351 8.20 0.48 -24.24
C VAL A 351 7.57 -0.46 -23.20
N TRP A 352 8.37 -1.33 -22.57
CA TRP A 352 7.88 -2.24 -21.53
C TRP A 352 7.35 -1.49 -20.30
N ALA A 353 8.02 -0.40 -19.89
CA ALA A 353 7.60 0.40 -18.75
C ALA A 353 6.27 1.12 -19.04
N LEU A 354 6.13 1.74 -20.22
CA LEU A 354 4.88 2.38 -20.67
C LEU A 354 3.72 1.36 -20.76
N GLY A 355 4.01 0.16 -21.27
CA GLY A 355 3.06 -0.96 -21.27
C GLY A 355 2.58 -1.34 -19.86
N LYS A 356 3.48 -1.34 -18.86
CA LYS A 356 3.12 -1.60 -17.45
C LYS A 356 2.35 -0.45 -16.79
N ILE A 357 2.57 0.80 -17.21
CA ILE A 357 1.81 1.97 -16.73
C ILE A 357 0.35 1.87 -17.22
N GLY A 358 0.14 1.43 -18.46
CA GLY A 358 -1.19 1.18 -19.01
C GLY A 358 -1.88 2.45 -19.52
N THR A 359 -3.19 2.58 -19.25
CA THR A 359 -4.07 3.63 -19.79
C THR A 359 -3.52 5.06 -19.74
N PRO A 360 -2.84 5.52 -18.66
CA PRO A 360 -2.28 6.87 -18.61
C PRO A 360 -1.27 7.19 -19.72
N ALA A 361 -0.65 6.17 -20.33
CA ALA A 361 0.29 6.35 -21.42
C ALA A 361 -0.39 6.44 -22.81
N VAL A 362 -1.67 6.08 -22.94
CA VAL A 362 -2.33 5.93 -24.25
C VAL A 362 -2.44 7.26 -25.00
N GLU A 363 -2.97 8.31 -24.38
CA GLU A 363 -3.09 9.62 -25.04
C GLU A 363 -1.73 10.23 -25.41
N PRO A 364 -0.74 10.29 -24.50
CA PRO A 364 0.60 10.76 -24.86
C PRO A 364 1.28 9.96 -25.98
N LEU A 365 1.06 8.64 -26.03
CA LEU A 365 1.55 7.78 -27.11
C LEU A 365 0.85 8.05 -28.44
N ILE A 366 -0.47 8.32 -28.44
CA ILE A 366 -1.19 8.72 -29.65
C ILE A 366 -0.65 10.07 -30.17
N THR A 367 -0.39 11.04 -29.29
CA THR A 367 0.27 12.30 -29.68
C THR A 367 1.65 12.04 -30.28
N THR A 368 2.40 11.10 -29.71
CA THR A 368 3.71 10.68 -30.24
C THR A 368 3.60 10.07 -31.63
N LEU A 369 2.50 9.38 -31.97
CA LEU A 369 2.24 8.91 -33.34
C LEU A 369 2.06 10.07 -34.33
N LYS A 370 1.45 11.19 -33.89
CA LYS A 370 1.19 12.36 -34.75
C LYS A 370 2.46 13.16 -35.04
N GLU A 371 3.30 13.33 -34.02
CA GLU A 371 4.43 14.29 -34.04
C GLU A 371 5.81 13.61 -34.11
N GLY A 372 5.88 12.29 -33.93
CA GLY A 372 7.13 11.54 -33.87
C GLY A 372 7.78 11.28 -35.23
N ASN A 373 9.08 10.99 -35.21
CA ASN A 373 9.76 10.42 -36.38
C ASN A 373 9.41 8.93 -36.56
N PRO A 374 9.66 8.31 -37.72
CA PRO A 374 9.23 6.93 -38.00
C PRO A 374 9.67 5.89 -36.95
N LYS A 375 10.90 6.01 -36.43
CA LYS A 375 11.43 5.11 -35.40
C LYS A 375 10.69 5.25 -34.06
N VAL A 376 10.41 6.49 -33.67
CA VAL A 376 9.69 6.80 -32.42
C VAL A 376 8.21 6.41 -32.54
N GLN A 377 7.62 6.59 -33.73
CA GLN A 377 6.26 6.12 -34.04
C GLN A 377 6.15 4.60 -33.91
N GLU A 378 7.11 3.85 -34.47
CA GLU A 378 7.15 2.40 -34.34
C GLU A 378 7.20 1.97 -32.86
N ASN A 379 8.11 2.57 -32.07
CA ASN A 379 8.19 2.30 -30.63
C ASN A 379 6.87 2.63 -29.89
N ALA A 380 6.18 3.71 -30.29
CA ALA A 380 4.87 4.06 -29.74
C ALA A 380 3.78 3.03 -30.11
N VAL A 381 3.79 2.50 -31.33
CA VAL A 381 2.93 1.37 -31.76
C VAL A 381 3.15 0.15 -30.88
N TRP A 382 4.42 -0.21 -30.64
CA TRP A 382 4.76 -1.33 -29.77
C TRP A 382 4.26 -1.12 -28.33
N ALA A 383 4.44 0.08 -27.77
CA ALA A 383 3.97 0.42 -26.43
C ALA A 383 2.43 0.35 -26.32
N LEU A 384 1.70 0.93 -27.27
CA LEU A 384 0.23 0.86 -27.33
C LEU A 384 -0.27 -0.58 -27.48
N GLY A 385 0.40 -1.40 -28.30
CA GLY A 385 0.11 -2.82 -28.42
C GLY A 385 0.33 -3.59 -27.11
N LYS A 386 1.36 -3.23 -26.32
CA LYS A 386 1.63 -3.81 -24.99
C LYS A 386 0.62 -3.39 -23.93
N ILE A 387 0.07 -2.19 -24.02
CA ILE A 387 -1.03 -1.74 -23.15
C ILE A 387 -2.27 -2.61 -23.40
N GLY A 388 -2.56 -2.92 -24.66
CA GLY A 388 -3.60 -3.89 -25.02
C GLY A 388 -5.03 -3.33 -24.96
N THR A 389 -5.97 -4.18 -24.53
CA THR A 389 -7.42 -3.91 -24.41
C THR A 389 -7.81 -2.54 -23.82
N PRO A 390 -7.13 -1.99 -22.79
CA PRO A 390 -7.45 -0.67 -22.27
C PRO A 390 -7.23 0.49 -23.25
N ALA A 391 -6.40 0.31 -24.29
CA ALA A 391 -6.16 1.34 -25.30
C ALA A 391 -7.26 1.38 -26.38
N VAL A 392 -8.03 0.31 -26.55
CA VAL A 392 -8.91 0.08 -27.72
C VAL A 392 -9.93 1.19 -27.93
N GLU A 393 -10.59 1.67 -26.87
CA GLU A 393 -11.63 2.71 -27.00
C GLU A 393 -11.04 4.04 -27.48
N LEU A 394 -9.90 4.45 -26.90
CA LEU A 394 -9.18 5.66 -27.30
C LEU A 394 -8.60 5.53 -28.71
N LEU A 395 -8.10 4.34 -29.08
CA LEU A 395 -7.62 4.05 -30.42
C LEU A 395 -8.74 4.15 -31.46
N ILE A 396 -9.92 3.55 -31.20
CA ILE A 396 -11.10 3.63 -32.07
C ILE A 396 -11.53 5.09 -32.28
N ALA A 397 -11.53 5.90 -31.21
CA ALA A 397 -11.89 7.32 -31.32
C ALA A 397 -10.95 8.09 -32.26
N ASN A 398 -9.69 7.69 -32.35
CA ASN A 398 -8.67 8.32 -33.19
C ASN A 398 -8.56 7.72 -34.62
N LEU A 399 -9.40 6.74 -35.00
CA LEU A 399 -9.51 6.29 -36.40
C LEU A 399 -10.06 7.37 -37.35
N LYS A 400 -10.56 8.49 -36.81
CA LYS A 400 -11.04 9.64 -37.57
C LYS A 400 -10.01 10.78 -37.67
N ASP A 401 -8.77 10.52 -37.26
CA ASP A 401 -7.70 11.53 -37.32
C ASP A 401 -7.44 11.98 -38.76
N GLU A 402 -7.14 13.25 -38.98
CA GLU A 402 -6.88 13.82 -40.30
C GLU A 402 -5.61 13.21 -40.94
N ASN A 403 -4.63 12.81 -40.13
CA ASN A 403 -3.40 12.22 -40.61
C ASN A 403 -3.58 10.72 -40.92
N HIS A 404 -3.57 10.37 -42.21
CA HIS A 404 -3.68 8.98 -42.67
C HIS A 404 -2.61 8.05 -42.08
N THR A 405 -1.40 8.55 -41.79
CA THR A 405 -0.33 7.76 -41.17
C THR A 405 -0.70 7.38 -39.73
N VAL A 406 -1.41 8.25 -39.01
CA VAL A 406 -1.88 7.96 -37.64
C VAL A 406 -3.00 6.93 -37.69
N ARG A 407 -3.94 7.06 -38.63
CA ARG A 407 -4.99 6.06 -38.87
C ARG A 407 -4.39 4.69 -39.20
N GLU A 408 -3.38 4.65 -40.06
CA GLU A 408 -2.65 3.44 -40.46
C GLU A 408 -2.06 2.70 -39.25
N HIS A 409 -1.27 3.41 -38.41
CA HIS A 409 -0.68 2.84 -37.20
C HIS A 409 -1.74 2.37 -36.19
N ILE A 410 -2.83 3.13 -36.01
CA ILE A 410 -3.92 2.74 -35.11
C ILE A 410 -4.55 1.42 -35.55
N ILE A 411 -4.80 1.25 -36.85
CA ILE A 411 -5.34 0.01 -37.41
C ILE A 411 -4.38 -1.16 -37.16
N GLU A 412 -3.09 -0.95 -37.36
CA GLU A 412 -2.08 -1.96 -37.07
C GLU A 412 -2.12 -2.39 -35.59
N ILE A 413 -2.18 -1.42 -34.67
CA ILE A 413 -2.29 -1.67 -33.23
C ILE A 413 -3.57 -2.45 -32.91
N LEU A 414 -4.73 -2.03 -33.41
CA LEU A 414 -6.02 -2.70 -33.18
C LEU A 414 -5.99 -4.15 -33.67
N GLY A 415 -5.38 -4.40 -34.84
CA GLY A 415 -5.16 -5.75 -35.36
C GLY A 415 -4.21 -6.60 -34.51
N LYS A 416 -3.23 -5.99 -33.83
CA LYS A 416 -2.36 -6.69 -32.86
C LYS A 416 -3.08 -6.99 -31.55
N ILE A 417 -3.93 -6.08 -31.06
CA ILE A 417 -4.70 -6.26 -29.82
C ILE A 417 -5.80 -7.32 -29.99
N LYS A 418 -6.39 -7.42 -31.18
CA LYS A 418 -7.45 -8.41 -31.53
C LYS A 418 -8.71 -8.29 -30.67
N ASP A 419 -9.05 -7.09 -30.26
CA ASP A 419 -10.28 -6.84 -29.51
C ASP A 419 -11.50 -6.78 -30.45
N PRO A 420 -12.58 -7.55 -30.22
CA PRO A 420 -13.76 -7.55 -31.07
C PRO A 420 -14.43 -6.18 -31.23
N ARG A 421 -14.28 -5.26 -30.26
CA ARG A 421 -14.82 -3.89 -30.35
C ARG A 421 -14.24 -3.11 -31.53
N ALA A 422 -13.08 -3.51 -32.04
CA ALA A 422 -12.44 -2.89 -33.19
C ALA A 422 -13.06 -3.31 -34.53
N ILE A 423 -13.87 -4.39 -34.59
CA ILE A 423 -14.35 -4.96 -35.86
C ILE A 423 -15.18 -3.94 -36.65
N GLU A 424 -16.24 -3.37 -36.06
CA GLU A 424 -17.11 -2.38 -36.74
C GLU A 424 -16.34 -1.12 -37.17
N PRO A 425 -15.51 -0.49 -36.32
CA PRO A 425 -14.65 0.62 -36.74
C PRO A 425 -13.66 0.26 -37.86
N LEU A 426 -13.07 -0.93 -37.84
CA LEU A 426 -12.15 -1.39 -38.89
C LEU A 426 -12.88 -1.66 -40.22
N ILE A 427 -14.12 -2.15 -40.18
CA ILE A 427 -14.97 -2.27 -41.37
C ILE A 427 -15.25 -0.88 -41.96
N ALA A 428 -15.52 0.12 -41.13
CA ALA A 428 -15.67 1.49 -41.59
C ALA A 428 -14.38 2.02 -42.25
N ALA A 429 -13.21 1.65 -41.74
CA ALA A 429 -11.90 2.02 -42.30
C ALA A 429 -11.59 1.39 -43.67
N LEU A 430 -12.32 0.34 -44.09
CA LEU A 430 -12.24 -0.17 -45.46
C LEU A 430 -12.73 0.84 -46.51
N ARG A 431 -13.44 1.89 -46.07
CA ARG A 431 -13.92 3.00 -46.91
C ARG A 431 -13.05 4.25 -46.77
N ASP A 432 -11.88 4.16 -46.14
CA ASP A 432 -10.97 5.29 -45.97
C ASP A 432 -10.45 5.80 -47.33
N GLU A 433 -10.16 7.10 -47.38
CA GLU A 433 -9.62 7.75 -48.58
C GLU A 433 -8.23 7.24 -48.95
N ASP A 434 -7.39 6.92 -47.95
CA ASP A 434 -6.02 6.47 -48.15
C ASP A 434 -5.97 4.95 -48.44
N PRO A 435 -5.34 4.51 -49.54
CA PRO A 435 -5.24 3.10 -49.88
C PRO A 435 -4.56 2.21 -48.84
N ARG A 436 -3.53 2.71 -48.14
CA ARG A 436 -2.79 1.95 -47.12
C ARG A 436 -3.65 1.72 -45.88
N VAL A 437 -4.45 2.71 -45.51
CA VAL A 437 -5.41 2.59 -44.40
C VAL A 437 -6.44 1.49 -44.71
N ARG A 438 -6.96 1.45 -45.95
CA ARG A 438 -7.87 0.38 -46.39
C ARG A 438 -7.20 -0.99 -46.37
N GLU A 439 -6.00 -1.11 -46.92
CA GLU A 439 -5.25 -2.36 -46.96
C GLU A 439 -4.98 -2.88 -45.55
N ASN A 440 -4.44 -2.03 -44.67
CA ASN A 440 -4.17 -2.41 -43.29
C ASN A 440 -5.44 -2.76 -42.51
N ALA A 441 -6.60 -2.17 -42.84
CA ALA A 441 -7.87 -2.55 -42.24
C ALA A 441 -8.26 -4.00 -42.59
N VAL A 442 -8.02 -4.44 -43.84
CA VAL A 442 -8.21 -5.85 -44.25
C VAL A 442 -7.29 -6.76 -43.44
N TRP A 443 -5.99 -6.43 -43.36
CA TRP A 443 -5.02 -7.20 -42.59
C TRP A 443 -5.36 -7.27 -41.10
N ALA A 444 -5.76 -6.15 -40.51
CA ALA A 444 -6.18 -6.08 -39.12
C ALA A 444 -7.41 -6.96 -38.88
N LEU A 445 -8.47 -6.83 -39.69
CA LEU A 445 -9.67 -7.66 -39.60
C LEU A 445 -9.34 -9.15 -39.72
N GLY A 446 -8.47 -9.54 -40.65
CA GLY A 446 -7.99 -10.92 -40.80
C GLY A 446 -7.25 -11.42 -39.56
N LYS A 447 -6.45 -10.58 -38.90
CA LYS A 447 -5.74 -10.92 -37.66
C LYS A 447 -6.68 -11.13 -36.46
N ILE A 448 -7.84 -10.45 -36.41
CA ILE A 448 -8.84 -10.60 -35.33
C ILE A 448 -9.54 -11.97 -35.41
N GLY A 449 -9.72 -12.55 -36.59
CA GLY A 449 -10.21 -13.92 -36.79
C GLY A 449 -11.66 -14.02 -37.27
N SER A 450 -12.24 -15.23 -37.24
CA SER A 450 -13.44 -15.61 -38.02
C SER A 450 -14.68 -14.74 -37.86
N ALA A 451 -14.88 -14.08 -36.70
CA ALA A 451 -16.03 -13.20 -36.45
C ALA A 451 -16.07 -11.96 -37.36
N SER A 452 -14.92 -11.52 -37.91
CA SER A 452 -14.85 -10.42 -38.87
C SER A 452 -14.97 -10.87 -40.32
N VAL A 453 -14.83 -12.16 -40.63
CA VAL A 453 -14.76 -12.66 -42.01
C VAL A 453 -16.10 -12.51 -42.73
N ASP A 454 -17.21 -12.86 -42.08
CA ASP A 454 -18.54 -12.72 -42.67
C ASP A 454 -18.91 -11.24 -42.90
N LEU A 455 -18.59 -10.38 -41.91
CA LEU A 455 -18.79 -8.94 -41.99
C LEU A 455 -17.86 -8.27 -43.01
N LEU A 456 -16.62 -8.78 -43.17
CA LEU A 456 -15.67 -8.33 -44.19
C LEU A 456 -16.18 -8.70 -45.59
N ILE A 457 -16.68 -9.91 -45.78
CA ILE A 457 -17.29 -10.36 -47.04
C ILE A 457 -18.50 -9.48 -47.39
N GLU A 458 -19.34 -9.15 -46.42
CA GLU A 458 -20.49 -8.26 -46.61
C GLU A 458 -20.06 -6.83 -46.95
N ALA A 459 -19.10 -6.26 -46.21
CA ALA A 459 -18.57 -4.92 -46.46
C ALA A 459 -17.85 -4.78 -47.81
N LEU A 460 -17.12 -5.82 -48.24
CA LEU A 460 -16.46 -5.86 -49.55
C LEU A 460 -17.47 -5.93 -50.70
N LYS A 461 -18.58 -6.68 -50.55
CA LYS A 461 -19.68 -6.67 -51.53
C LYS A 461 -20.31 -5.29 -51.67
N ASP A 462 -20.50 -4.59 -50.56
CA ASP A 462 -21.13 -3.27 -50.50
C ASP A 462 -20.21 -2.17 -51.05
N SER A 463 -18.93 -2.19 -50.69
CA SER A 463 -17.91 -1.26 -51.22
C SER A 463 -17.66 -1.43 -52.73
N ASN A 464 -17.88 -2.62 -53.29
CA ASN A 464 -17.83 -2.88 -54.74
C ASN A 464 -18.91 -2.09 -55.52
N THR A 465 -20.00 -1.66 -54.86
CA THR A 465 -20.99 -0.73 -55.45
C THR A 465 -20.54 0.74 -55.40
N TYR A 466 -19.62 1.09 -54.50
CA TYR A 466 -19.06 2.43 -54.32
C TYR A 466 -17.85 2.68 -55.24
N PHE A 467 -16.92 1.72 -55.35
CA PHE A 467 -15.81 1.78 -56.32
C PHE A 467 -16.33 1.87 -57.76
N ARG A 468 -17.35 1.05 -58.13
CA ARG A 468 -18.06 1.16 -59.41
C ARG A 468 -18.76 2.51 -59.67
N LYS A 469 -19.11 3.28 -58.63
CA LYS A 469 -19.70 4.62 -58.79
C LYS A 469 -18.63 5.69 -58.99
N ARG A 470 -17.48 5.56 -58.33
CA ARG A 470 -16.36 6.52 -58.44
C ARG A 470 -15.67 6.45 -59.80
N ASP A 471 -15.50 5.24 -60.34
CA ASP A 471 -14.93 5.05 -61.69
C ASP A 471 -15.87 5.57 -62.79
N LYS A 472 -17.19 5.59 -62.53
CA LYS A 472 -18.19 6.22 -63.40
C LYS A 472 -18.28 7.74 -63.27
N GLN A 473 -17.81 8.32 -62.17
CA GLN A 473 -17.83 9.77 -61.92
C GLN A 473 -16.47 10.45 -62.14
N GLY A 474 -15.38 9.68 -62.26
CA GLY A 474 -14.04 10.17 -62.60
C GLY A 474 -13.78 10.44 -64.09
N ASN A 475 -14.74 10.14 -64.99
CA ASN A 475 -14.51 10.23 -66.44
C ASN A 475 -15.33 11.31 -67.18
N CYS A 476 -15.84 12.31 -66.47
CA CYS A 476 -16.49 13.47 -67.09
C CYS A 476 -15.91 14.74 -66.49
N HIS A 477 -14.86 15.32 -67.06
CA HIS A 477 -14.61 16.78 -67.14
C HIS A 477 -13.40 17.08 -68.06
N ASN A 478 -13.69 17.35 -69.34
CA ASN A 478 -13.01 18.19 -70.35
C ASN A 478 -13.53 17.66 -71.72
N ASP A 479 -14.14 18.41 -72.63
CA ASP A 479 -13.98 19.81 -73.03
C ASP A 479 -15.24 20.34 -73.75
N LYS A 480 -15.61 21.59 -73.44
CA LYS A 480 -16.04 22.69 -74.36
C LYS A 480 -16.98 22.42 -75.56
N LYS A 481 -18.21 22.99 -75.49
CA LYS A 481 -18.71 24.20 -76.22
C LYS A 481 -20.19 24.13 -76.64
N GLU A 482 -20.83 25.30 -76.51
CA GLU A 482 -21.97 25.85 -77.28
C GLU A 482 -23.43 25.48 -76.92
N PHE A 483 -24.17 26.53 -76.53
CA PHE A 483 -25.63 26.74 -76.57
C PHE A 483 -26.18 26.73 -78.02
N PRO A 484 -27.51 26.79 -78.31
CA PRO A 484 -28.71 26.40 -77.55
C PRO A 484 -29.82 25.68 -78.39
N GLN A 485 -30.97 25.45 -77.73
CA GLN A 485 -32.37 25.46 -78.24
C GLN A 485 -33.12 24.17 -78.68
N GLU A 486 -34.23 23.97 -77.93
CA GLU A 486 -35.64 23.73 -78.33
C GLU A 486 -36.10 22.46 -79.08
N GLY A 487 -37.29 21.98 -78.65
CA GLY A 487 -38.22 21.15 -79.46
C GLY A 487 -38.23 19.66 -79.07
N SER A 488 -39.07 19.20 -78.13
CA SER A 488 -40.49 18.86 -78.27
C SER A 488 -40.83 17.63 -79.16
N LYS A 489 -41.44 16.65 -78.49
CA LYS A 489 -42.54 15.75 -78.92
C LYS A 489 -42.28 14.56 -79.87
N GLY A 490 -42.96 13.46 -79.53
CA GLY A 490 -43.50 12.44 -80.45
C GLY A 490 -42.89 11.06 -80.20
N SER A 491 -43.47 10.20 -79.33
CA SER A 491 -44.57 9.27 -79.64
C SER A 491 -44.37 8.47 -80.93
N ASP A 492 -44.03 7.18 -80.84
CA ASP A 492 -45.02 6.09 -81.02
C ASP A 492 -44.36 4.69 -81.04
N ARG A 493 -44.98 3.82 -80.23
CA ARG A 493 -45.23 2.35 -80.28
C ARG A 493 -44.89 1.56 -81.57
N PRO A 494 -45.04 0.20 -81.58
CA PRO A 494 -44.74 -0.83 -80.56
C PRO A 494 -44.18 -2.16 -81.17
N GLN A 495 -43.99 -3.17 -80.31
CA GLN A 495 -44.12 -4.62 -80.57
C GLN A 495 -43.30 -5.29 -81.69
N SER A 496 -42.46 -6.26 -81.34
CA SER A 496 -42.87 -7.68 -81.27
C SER A 496 -41.67 -8.60 -81.05
N ASP A 497 -41.93 -9.63 -80.25
CA ASP A 497 -41.11 -10.81 -80.02
C ASP A 497 -40.72 -11.52 -81.33
N LEU A 498 -39.52 -12.09 -81.36
CA LEU A 498 -39.26 -13.50 -81.68
C LEU A 498 -37.78 -13.82 -81.48
N GLY A 499 -37.55 -14.94 -80.80
CA GLY A 499 -36.24 -15.37 -80.33
C GLY A 499 -35.46 -16.29 -81.27
N ASN A 500 -34.28 -16.62 -80.75
CA ASN A 500 -33.31 -17.67 -81.11
C ASN A 500 -32.54 -17.47 -82.42
N CYS A 501 -31.24 -17.74 -82.52
CA CYS A 501 -30.13 -18.11 -81.63
C CYS A 501 -28.88 -18.18 -82.54
N LEU A 502 -27.66 -18.20 -81.94
CA LEU A 502 -26.35 -18.56 -82.53
C LEU A 502 -25.67 -17.45 -83.35
N THR A 503 -24.38 -17.12 -83.26
CA THR A 503 -23.16 -17.74 -82.70
C THR A 503 -22.11 -16.65 -82.39
N GLU A 504 -21.30 -16.91 -81.36
CA GLU A 504 -19.84 -16.73 -81.19
C GLU A 504 -19.02 -15.64 -81.90
N ASP A 505 -17.97 -15.25 -81.15
CA ASP A 505 -16.65 -14.73 -81.51
C ASP A 505 -16.46 -13.20 -81.48
N LYS A 506 -15.83 -12.64 -80.43
CA LYS A 506 -14.37 -12.52 -80.14
C LYS A 506 -13.93 -11.06 -80.42
N TYR A 507 -13.03 -10.38 -79.71
CA TYR A 507 -12.05 -10.72 -78.70
C TYR A 507 -11.71 -9.43 -77.91
N GLU A 508 -11.48 -9.61 -76.61
CA GLU A 508 -10.50 -8.98 -75.70
C GLU A 508 -9.92 -7.58 -76.01
N ASP A 509 -10.00 -6.71 -74.99
CA ASP A 509 -8.80 -6.07 -74.46
C ASP A 509 -8.80 -6.27 -72.93
N ASP A 510 -7.76 -6.96 -72.46
CA ASP A 510 -7.41 -7.24 -71.07
C ASP A 510 -6.71 -6.04 -70.43
N GLU A 511 -7.21 -5.58 -69.28
CA GLU A 511 -6.39 -4.95 -68.23
C GLU A 511 -6.46 -5.84 -66.98
N PRO A 512 -5.35 -6.02 -66.23
CA PRO A 512 -5.31 -6.96 -65.12
C PRO A 512 -6.12 -6.45 -63.94
N ASP A 513 -7.16 -7.20 -63.61
CA ASP A 513 -8.11 -6.95 -62.53
C ASP A 513 -7.42 -7.12 -61.16
N GLN A 514 -6.95 -6.03 -60.54
CA GLN A 514 -6.34 -5.99 -59.19
C GLN A 514 -7.27 -6.60 -58.10
N GLN A 515 -8.54 -6.82 -58.43
CA GLN A 515 -9.55 -7.47 -57.58
C GLN A 515 -9.40 -9.00 -57.49
N SER A 516 -8.83 -9.64 -58.51
CA SER A 516 -8.62 -11.09 -58.53
C SER A 516 -7.51 -11.50 -57.55
N ASP A 517 -6.46 -10.68 -57.42
CA ASP A 517 -5.37 -10.92 -56.47
C ASP A 517 -5.83 -10.79 -55.01
N LEU A 518 -6.71 -9.83 -54.68
CA LEU A 518 -7.16 -9.61 -53.29
C LEU A 518 -8.03 -10.77 -52.74
N LEU A 519 -8.89 -11.36 -53.59
CA LEU A 519 -9.74 -12.51 -53.24
C LEU A 519 -8.95 -13.83 -53.22
N ILE A 520 -7.95 -13.97 -54.10
CA ILE A 520 -7.03 -15.12 -54.12
C ILE A 520 -6.09 -15.09 -52.91
N PHE A 521 -5.65 -13.90 -52.47
CA PHE A 521 -4.76 -13.74 -51.32
C PHE A 521 -5.44 -14.11 -49.97
N ILE A 522 -6.73 -13.79 -49.82
CA ILE A 522 -7.54 -14.17 -48.64
C ILE A 522 -7.77 -15.70 -48.57
N HIS A 523 -7.84 -16.38 -49.71
CA HIS A 523 -8.03 -17.84 -49.76
C HIS A 523 -6.71 -18.63 -49.64
N GLY A 524 -5.57 -18.07 -50.05
CA GLY A 524 -4.28 -18.78 -50.05
C GLY A 524 -3.62 -18.98 -48.68
N HIS A 525 -3.86 -18.09 -47.71
CA HIS A 525 -3.20 -18.18 -46.39
C HIS A 525 -3.96 -19.01 -45.34
N ASN A 526 -5.24 -19.31 -45.56
CA ASN A 526 -5.99 -20.23 -44.69
C ASN A 526 -5.51 -21.70 -44.81
N SER A 527 -4.70 -22.03 -45.82
CA SER A 527 -4.14 -23.37 -46.01
C SER A 527 -2.77 -23.62 -45.36
N GLU A 528 -2.01 -22.59 -44.95
CA GLU A 528 -0.62 -22.79 -44.47
C GLU A 528 -0.44 -22.87 -42.95
N HIS A 529 -1.45 -22.51 -42.13
CA HIS A 529 -1.34 -22.59 -40.66
C HIS A 529 -2.01 -23.82 -40.01
N SER A 530 -2.38 -24.85 -40.79
CA SER A 530 -2.93 -26.10 -40.23
C SER A 530 -1.91 -27.24 -40.05
N LEU A 531 -0.60 -27.00 -40.26
CA LEU A 531 0.43 -28.04 -40.18
C LEU A 531 1.72 -27.58 -39.46
N SER A 532 1.63 -27.22 -38.18
CA SER A 532 2.70 -27.53 -37.21
C SER A 532 2.22 -27.28 -35.77
N ASP A 533 1.51 -28.24 -35.19
CA ASP A 533 1.47 -28.42 -33.74
C ASP A 533 1.64 -29.92 -33.42
N ARG A 534 2.89 -30.27 -33.11
CA ARG A 534 3.30 -31.42 -32.29
C ARG A 534 4.51 -31.02 -31.47
#